data_AF-A0A2R6EBQ1-F1
#
_entry.id   AF-A0A2R6EBQ1-F1
#
_cell.length_a   1.000
_cell.length_b   1.000
_cell.length_c   1.000
_cell.angle_alpha   90.00
_cell.angle_beta   90.00
_cell.angle_gamma   90.00
#
_symmetry.space_group_name_H-M   'P 1'
#
loop_
_entity.id
_entity.type
_entity.pdbx_description
1 polymer ?
#
loop_
_entity_poly.entity_id
_entity_poly.type
_entity_poly.pdbx_seq_one_letter_code
_entity_poly.pdbx_strand_id
1 'polypeptide(L)' 'MLVCEACGSEYADTAEVWRCDCGHALDFADTPLPDADAPPDPHALDRDRGLWAFEAFLPVDRHVSLGEGWTP' A
#
# COMPACT_ATOMS: atom_id res chain seq x y z
N MET A 1 5.81 9.16 1.23
CA MET A 1 5.30 10.43 1.80
C MET A 1 3.84 10.24 2.20
N LEU A 2 3.42 10.85 3.30
CA LEU A 2 2.03 10.85 3.77
C LEU A 2 1.44 12.26 3.67
N VAL A 3 0.14 12.36 3.42
CA VAL A 3 -0.57 13.63 3.29
C VAL A 3 -1.84 13.63 4.12
N CYS A 4 -2.25 14.82 4.56
CA CYS A 4 -3.57 15.03 5.13
C CYS A 4 -4.47 15.62 4.05
N GLU A 5 -5.39 14.83 3.49
CA GLU A 5 -6.29 15.33 2.43
C GLU A 5 -7.23 16.45 2.91
N ALA A 6 -7.48 16.55 4.22
CA ALA A 6 -8.35 17.57 4.78
C ALA A 6 -7.72 18.98 4.84
N CYS A 7 -6.39 19.09 5.01
CA CYS A 7 -5.72 20.39 5.16
C CYS A 7 -4.47 20.58 4.29
N GLY A 8 -4.05 19.55 3.56
CA GLY A 8 -2.89 19.58 2.64
C GLY A 8 -1.53 19.51 3.32
N SER A 9 -1.45 19.18 4.61
CA SER A 9 -0.15 19.00 5.29
C SER A 9 0.54 17.73 4.81
N GLU A 10 1.86 17.83 4.59
CA GLU A 10 2.71 16.71 4.13
C GLU A 10 3.62 16.22 5.26
N TYR A 11 3.88 14.92 5.27
CA TYR A 11 4.68 14.23 6.28
C TYR A 11 5.63 13.23 5.60
N ALA A 12 6.84 13.09 6.14
CA ALA A 12 7.74 12.02 5.72
C ALA A 12 7.12 10.65 6.02
N ASP A 13 7.46 9.65 5.21
CA ASP A 13 7.09 8.24 5.45
C ASP A 13 7.70 7.67 6.73
N THR A 14 8.84 8.22 7.18
CA THR A 14 9.49 7.87 8.45
C THR A 14 8.89 8.59 9.65
N ALA A 15 7.84 9.40 9.49
CA ALA A 15 7.26 10.15 10.59
C ALA A 15 6.46 9.23 11.52
N GLU A 16 6.70 9.32 12.83
CA GLU A 16 5.96 8.54 13.85
C GLU A 16 4.60 9.17 14.17
N VAL A 17 3.82 9.51 13.14
CA VAL A 17 2.49 10.11 13.24
C VAL A 17 1.53 9.45 12.25
N TRP A 18 0.29 9.27 12.68
CA TRP A 18 -0.76 8.64 11.87
C TRP A 18 -2.02 9.53 11.75
N ARG A 19 -2.02 10.67 12.47
CA ARG A 19 -3.03 11.73 12.36
C ARG A 19 -2.36 13.08 12.24
N CYS A 20 -2.97 13.95 11.44
CA CYS A 20 -2.63 15.36 11.38
C CYS A 20 -3.14 16.08 12.64
N ASP A 21 -2.56 17.25 12.95
CA ASP A 21 -3.02 18.14 14.03
C ASP A 21 -4.47 18.62 13.83
N CYS A 22 -4.98 18.61 12.58
CA CYS A 22 -6.40 18.89 12.31
C CYS A 22 -7.34 17.71 12.67
N GLY A 23 -6.81 16.56 13.07
CA GLY A 23 -7.53 15.36 13.49
C GLY A 23 -7.79 14.32 12.38
N HIS A 24 -7.58 14.67 11.11
CA HIS A 24 -7.74 13.74 10.00
C HIS A 24 -6.67 12.64 10.01
N ALA A 25 -7.00 11.46 9.49
CA ALA A 25 -5.99 10.41 9.28
C ALA A 25 -5.01 10.88 8.21
N LEU A 26 -3.79 10.34 8.24
CA LEU A 26 -2.85 10.56 7.14
C LEU A 26 -3.05 9.47 6.08
N ASP A 27 -2.99 9.89 4.82
CA ASP A 27 -3.12 9.05 3.63
C ASP A 27 -1.77 8.94 2.91
N PHE A 28 -1.61 7.93 2.06
CA PHE A 28 -0.44 7.86 1.19
C PHE A 28 -0.54 8.94 0.11
N ALA A 29 0.56 9.68 -0.11
CA ALA A 29 0.60 10.69 -1.17
C ALA A 29 0.43 10.07 -2.57
N ASP A 30 0.97 8.86 -2.74
CA ASP A 30 0.95 8.12 -3.99
C ASP A 30 0.04 6.91 -3.86
N THR A 31 -0.80 6.70 -4.86
CA THR A 31 -1.59 5.47 -5.02
C THR A 31 -1.10 4.75 -6.28
N PRO A 32 -0.21 3.76 -6.16
CA PRO A 32 0.20 2.97 -7.30
C PRO A 32 -1.01 2.20 -7.83
N LEU A 33 -1.34 2.41 -9.11
CA LEU A 33 -2.42 1.74 -9.81
C LEU A 33 -1.84 0.90 -10.95
N PRO A 34 -2.48 -0.22 -11.33
CA PRO A 34 -2.09 -0.97 -12.52
C PRO A 34 -2.21 -0.09 -13.77
N ASP A 35 -1.28 -0.25 -14.71
CA ASP A 35 -1.34 0.43 -16.02
C ASP A 35 -2.46 -0.11 -16.93
N ALA A 36 -3.05 -1.26 -16.58
CA ALA A 36 -4.06 -1.95 -17.37
C ALA A 36 -5.48 -1.68 -16.86
N ASP A 37 -6.40 -1.41 -17.78
CA ASP A 37 -7.83 -1.18 -17.48
C ASP A 37 -8.61 -2.47 -17.16
N ALA A 38 -8.01 -3.64 -17.40
CA ALA A 38 -8.61 -4.94 -17.13
C ALA A 38 -7.71 -5.75 -16.18
N PRO A 39 -8.30 -6.51 -15.24
CA PRO A 39 -7.54 -7.37 -14.36
C PRO A 39 -6.84 -8.49 -15.15
N PRO A 40 -5.67 -8.96 -14.70
CA PRO A 40 -5.03 -10.13 -15.28
C PRO A 40 -5.86 -11.39 -15.02
N ASP A 41 -5.55 -12.47 -15.74
CA ASP A 41 -6.07 -13.80 -15.41
C ASP A 41 -5.70 -14.12 -13.95
N PRO A 42 -6.68 -14.43 -13.07
CA PRO A 42 -6.41 -14.79 -11.68
C PRO A 42 -5.44 -15.96 -11.52
N HIS A 43 -5.38 -16.87 -12.50
CA HIS A 43 -4.45 -18.01 -12.50
C HIS A 43 -3.01 -17.61 -12.85
N ALA A 44 -2.79 -16.40 -13.37
CA ALA A 44 -1.45 -15.86 -13.59
C ALA A 44 -0.82 -15.30 -12.31
N LEU A 45 -1.59 -15.11 -11.24
CA LEU A 45 -1.07 -14.69 -9.94
C LEU A 45 -0.36 -15.86 -9.26
N ASP A 46 0.91 -15.66 -8.92
CA ASP A 46 1.68 -16.62 -8.12
C ASP A 46 1.18 -16.62 -6.67
N ARG A 47 0.28 -17.56 -6.36
CA ARG A 47 -0.33 -17.67 -5.03
C ARG A 47 0.66 -18.05 -3.95
N ASP A 48 1.76 -18.73 -4.29
CA ASP A 48 2.78 -19.15 -3.32
C ASP A 48 3.55 -17.95 -2.75
N ARG A 49 3.46 -16.78 -3.40
CA ARG A 49 4.00 -15.51 -2.90
C ARG A 49 3.11 -14.82 -1.88
N GLY A 50 1.88 -15.28 -1.65
CA GLY A 50 0.97 -14.67 -0.68
C GLY A 50 0.66 -13.20 -0.99
N LEU A 51 0.67 -12.33 0.02
CA LEU A 51 0.54 -10.87 -0.09
C LEU A 51 1.56 -10.28 -1.09
N TRP A 52 2.74 -10.88 -1.21
CA TRP A 52 3.80 -10.40 -2.09
C TRP A 52 3.57 -10.67 -3.58
N ALA A 53 2.48 -11.34 -3.96
CA ALA A 53 2.02 -11.34 -5.34
C ALA A 53 1.68 -9.91 -5.85
N PHE A 54 1.50 -8.95 -4.92
CA PHE A 54 1.15 -7.56 -5.20
C PHE A 54 2.27 -6.56 -4.87
N GLU A 55 3.54 -7.01 -4.89
CA GLU A 55 4.69 -6.20 -4.45
C GLU A 55 4.79 -4.80 -5.11
N ALA A 56 4.36 -4.67 -6.36
CA ALA A 56 4.37 -3.40 -7.11
C ALA A 56 3.46 -2.32 -6.50
N PHE A 57 2.53 -2.70 -5.62
CA PHE A 57 1.56 -1.81 -4.99
C PHE A 57 1.84 -1.58 -3.50
N LEU A 58 2.84 -2.26 -2.93
CA LEU A 58 3.17 -2.13 -1.51
C LEU A 58 4.23 -1.03 -1.32
N PRO A 59 4.04 -0.09 -0.37
CA PRO A 59 4.98 0.99 -0.14
C PRO A 59 6.20 0.55 0.71
N VAL A 60 6.49 -0.75 0.75
CA VAL A 60 7.54 -1.34 1.58
C VAL A 60 8.22 -2.50 0.88
N ASP A 61 9.49 -2.71 1.20
CA ASP A 61 10.25 -3.85 0.73
C ASP A 61 9.91 -5.13 1.49
N ARG A 62 10.08 -6.27 0.82
CA ARG A 62 9.92 -7.59 1.43
C ARG A 62 11.12 -7.95 2.29
N HIS A 63 10.90 -8.03 3.60
CA HIS A 63 11.92 -8.52 4.54
C HIS A 63 11.67 -9.96 5.01
N VAL A 64 10.47 -10.25 5.52
CA VAL A 64 10.07 -11.58 5.99
C VAL A 64 8.65 -11.85 5.49
N SER A 65 8.38 -13.08 5.07
CA SER A 65 7.04 -13.55 4.72
C SER A 65 6.78 -14.89 5.40
N LEU A 66 5.54 -15.07 5.87
CA LEU A 66 5.06 -16.29 6.52
C LEU A 66 3.97 -16.98 5.69
N GLY A 67 3.84 -16.62 4.41
CA GLY A 67 2.76 -17.09 3.54
C GLY A 67 1.43 -16.40 3.82
N GLU A 68 1.47 -15.15 4.30
CA GLU A 68 0.29 -14.32 4.51
C GLU A 68 -0.50 -14.08 3.22
N GLY A 69 -1.81 -13.84 3.35
CA GLY A 69 -2.73 -13.72 2.21
C GLY A 69 -3.49 -15.01 1.96
N TRP A 70 -4.34 -15.01 0.93
CA TRP A 70 -5.21 -16.13 0.55
C TRP A 70 -6.07 -16.69 1.68
N THR A 71 -6.48 -15.84 2.62
CA THR A 71 -7.44 -16.19 3.67
C THR A 71 -8.70 -16.81 3.02
N PRO A 72 -9.14 -18.01 3.46
CA PRO A 72 -10.30 -18.69 2.90
C PRO A 72 -11.61 -17.90 2.95
#